data_AF-A0A530A2J3-F1
#
_entry.id   AF-A0A530A2J3-F1
#
_cell.length_a   1.000
_cell.length_b   1.000
_cell.length_c   1.000
_cell.angle_alpha   90.00
_cell.angle_beta   90.00
_cell.angle_gamma   90.00
#
_symmetry.space_group_name_H-M   'P 1'
#
loop_
_entity.id
_entity.type
_entity.pdbx_description
1 polymer ?
#
loop_
_entity_poly.entity_id
_entity_poly.type
_entity_poly.pdbx_seq_one_letter_code
_entity_poly.pdbx_strand_id
1 'polypeptide(L)'
;MIGRILRKFLGRGKPDQVSRELAAKMLDGILANEAATTAMLANARSSKEPFVLLTPVAPLPAGQSGGWFGGAPCLPDDVAWPEIAGEPLRFVCQIDLSALPQ
;
A
#
# COMPACT_ATOMS: atom_id res chain seq x y z
N MET A 1 32.16 -10.66 -36.52
CA MET A 1 32.82 -9.59 -35.74
C MET A 1 31.81 -8.55 -35.19
N ILE A 2 30.59 -8.96 -34.79
CA ILE A 2 29.50 -8.02 -34.41
C ILE A 2 28.98 -8.26 -32.97
N GLY A 3 29.14 -9.47 -32.42
CA GLY A 3 28.62 -9.82 -31.08
C GLY A 3 29.39 -9.26 -29.87
N ARG A 4 30.50 -8.52 -30.07
CA ARG A 4 31.37 -8.03 -28.99
C ARG A 4 31.17 -6.54 -28.67
N ILE A 5 30.48 -5.79 -29.54
CA ILE A 5 30.29 -4.33 -29.40
C ILE A 5 28.98 -4.00 -28.66
N LEU A 6 27.93 -4.82 -28.78
CA LEU A 6 26.66 -4.59 -28.06
C LEU A 6 26.75 -4.78 -26.54
N ARG A 7 27.76 -5.52 -26.05
CA ARG A 7 27.94 -5.79 -24.61
C ARG A 7 28.56 -4.60 -23.85
N LYS A 8 29.03 -3.56 -24.54
CA LYS A 8 29.65 -2.36 -23.95
C LYS A 8 28.65 -1.24 -23.64
N PHE A 9 27.44 -1.27 -24.20
CA PHE A 9 26.45 -0.19 -24.04
C PHE A 9 25.39 -0.44 -22.96
N LEU A 10 25.16 -1.69 -22.54
CA LEU A 10 24.32 -2.00 -21.38
C LEU A 10 25.21 -2.40 -20.19
N GLY A 11 25.62 -1.42 -19.41
CA GLY A 11 26.27 -1.63 -18.13
C GLY A 11 25.35 -2.38 -17.18
N ARG A 12 25.56 -3.69 -17.00
CA ARG A 12 25.18 -4.38 -15.77
C ARG A 12 26.21 -4.03 -14.69
N GLY A 13 26.13 -2.82 -14.16
CA GLY A 13 26.84 -2.45 -12.94
C GLY A 13 26.30 -3.28 -11.77
N LYS A 14 27.19 -3.81 -10.92
CA LYS A 14 26.73 -4.36 -9.63
C LYS A 14 26.01 -3.25 -8.87
N PRO A 15 24.85 -3.51 -8.24
CA PRO A 15 24.16 -2.49 -7.45
C PRO A 15 25.13 -1.97 -6.39
N ASP A 16 25.21 -0.64 -6.26
CA ASP A 16 26.09 0.01 -5.31
C ASP A 16 25.67 -0.29 -3.86
N GLN A 17 26.55 0.06 -2.92
CA GLN A 17 26.32 -0.26 -1.51
C GLN A 17 25.08 0.43 -0.94
N VAL A 18 24.81 1.67 -1.36
CA VAL A 18 23.65 2.45 -0.92
C VAL A 18 22.35 1.80 -1.39
N SER A 19 22.27 1.36 -2.65
CA SER A 19 21.10 0.66 -3.18
C SER A 19 20.85 -0.67 -2.47
N ARG A 20 21.92 -1.40 -2.11
CA ARG A 20 21.81 -2.65 -1.35
C ARG A 20 21.32 -2.42 0.06
N GLU A 21 21.80 -1.37 0.73
CA GLU A 21 21.36 -1.01 2.07
C GLU A 21 19.89 -0.58 2.08
N LEU A 22 19.48 0.23 1.09
CA LEU A 22 18.08 0.60 0.91
C LEU A 22 17.20 -0.62 0.68
N ALA A 23 17.60 -1.52 -0.22
CA ALA A 23 16.87 -2.75 -0.50
C ALA A 23 16.75 -3.65 0.74
N ALA A 24 17.81 -3.77 1.54
CA ALA A 24 17.78 -4.51 2.79
C ALA A 24 16.79 -3.90 3.79
N LYS A 25 16.82 -2.57 3.99
CA LYS A 25 15.86 -1.87 4.86
C LYS A 25 14.42 -2.02 4.39
N MET A 26 14.18 -1.96 3.08
CA MET A 26 12.85 -2.20 2.52
C MET A 26 12.39 -3.63 2.78
N LEU A 27 13.27 -4.62 2.59
CA LEU A 27 12.94 -6.02 2.84
C LEU A 27 12.63 -6.26 4.32
N ASP A 28 13.43 -5.73 5.23
CA ASP A 28 13.18 -5.82 6.67
C ASP A 28 11.83 -5.21 7.04
N GLY A 29 11.51 -4.05 6.47
CA GLY A 29 10.21 -3.40 6.66
C GLY A 29 9.05 -4.24 6.15
N ILE A 30 9.19 -4.86 4.97
CA ILE A 30 8.16 -5.75 4.39
C ILE A 30 7.94 -6.98 5.27
N LEU A 31 9.01 -7.64 5.71
CA LEU A 31 8.91 -8.84 6.54
C LEU A 31 8.32 -8.52 7.91
N ALA A 32 8.72 -7.42 8.53
CA ALA A 32 8.15 -6.96 9.80
C ALA A 32 6.66 -6.66 9.65
N ASN A 33 6.26 -5.99 8.57
CA ASN A 33 4.85 -5.70 8.28
C ASN A 33 4.05 -6.99 8.06
N GLU A 34 4.57 -7.97 7.33
CA GLU A 34 3.89 -9.24 7.07
C GLU A 34 3.72 -10.07 8.34
N ALA A 35 4.74 -10.15 9.19
CA ALA A 35 4.67 -10.84 10.47
C ALA A 35 3.61 -10.20 11.39
N ALA A 36 3.62 -8.87 11.50
CA ALA A 36 2.64 -8.13 12.28
C ALA A 36 1.21 -8.31 11.73
N THR A 37 1.04 -8.24 10.40
CA THR A 37 -0.24 -8.43 9.72
C THR A 37 -0.79 -9.84 9.96
N THR A 38 0.06 -10.86 9.87
CA THR A 38 -0.34 -12.26 10.12
C THR A 38 -0.86 -12.44 11.55
N ALA A 39 -0.14 -11.90 12.54
CA ALA A 39 -0.55 -11.96 13.95
C ALA A 39 -1.88 -11.22 14.18
N MET A 40 -2.02 -10.02 13.61
CA MET A 40 -3.26 -9.23 13.67
C MET A 40 -4.44 -9.99 13.06
N LEU A 41 -4.26 -10.59 11.88
CA LEU A 41 -5.31 -11.37 11.20
C LEU A 41 -5.73 -12.60 12.02
N ALA A 42 -4.78 -13.30 12.64
CA ALA A 42 -5.08 -14.43 13.52
C ALA A 42 -5.96 -14.00 14.71
N ASN A 43 -5.59 -12.88 15.35
CA ASN A 43 -6.37 -12.32 16.45
C ASN A 43 -7.77 -11.89 15.99
N ALA A 44 -7.88 -11.16 14.88
CA ALA A 44 -9.17 -10.70 14.34
C ALA A 44 -10.10 -11.89 14.01
N ARG A 45 -9.56 -12.95 13.40
CA ARG A 45 -10.32 -14.18 13.07
C ARG A 45 -10.77 -14.97 14.30
N SER A 46 -10.07 -14.82 15.43
CA SER A 46 -10.45 -15.46 16.69
C SER A 46 -11.54 -14.70 17.46
N SER A 47 -11.81 -13.45 17.07
CA SER A 47 -12.86 -12.63 17.67
C SER A 47 -14.24 -13.21 17.38
N LYS A 48 -15.15 -13.06 18.35
CA LYS A 48 -16.58 -13.37 18.20
C LYS A 48 -17.41 -12.15 17.84
N GLU A 49 -16.79 -10.99 17.76
CA GLU A 49 -17.47 -9.75 17.41
C GLU A 49 -17.87 -9.76 15.92
N PRO A 50 -18.99 -9.13 15.56
CA PRO A 50 -19.35 -8.96 14.17
C PRO A 50 -18.28 -8.14 13.45
N PHE A 51 -17.90 -8.56 12.24
CA PHE A 51 -16.93 -7.86 11.42
C PHE A 51 -17.36 -7.85 9.96
N VAL A 52 -16.84 -6.89 9.21
CA VAL A 52 -16.96 -6.82 7.74
C VAL A 52 -15.62 -7.12 7.11
N LEU A 53 -15.59 -8.04 6.14
CA LEU A 53 -14.38 -8.33 5.36
C LEU A 53 -14.35 -7.46 4.11
N LEU A 54 -13.42 -6.50 4.08
CA LEU A 54 -13.17 -5.69 2.88
C LEU A 54 -12.29 -6.47 1.90
N THR A 55 -12.83 -6.76 0.72
CA THR A 55 -12.12 -7.49 -0.34
C THR A 55 -11.80 -6.54 -1.50
N PRO A 56 -10.50 -6.23 -1.75
CA PRO A 56 -10.12 -5.41 -2.90
C PRO A 56 -10.53 -6.08 -4.21
N VAL A 57 -11.05 -5.30 -5.15
CA VAL A 57 -11.44 -5.77 -6.49
C VAL A 57 -10.53 -5.12 -7.54
N ALA A 58 -9.92 -5.94 -8.39
CA ALA A 58 -9.10 -5.50 -9.52
C ALA A 58 -9.39 -6.39 -10.75
N PRO A 59 -9.74 -5.82 -11.93
CA PRO A 59 -9.88 -4.39 -12.22
C PRO A 59 -11.10 -3.77 -11.51
N LEU A 60 -11.07 -2.45 -11.31
CA LEU A 60 -12.18 -1.73 -10.67
C LEU A 60 -13.43 -1.83 -11.56
N PRO A 61 -14.57 -2.31 -11.02
CA PRO A 61 -15.81 -2.36 -11.78
C PRO A 61 -16.35 -0.95 -12.06
N ALA A 62 -17.06 -0.78 -13.17
CA ALA A 62 -17.79 0.46 -13.46
C ALA A 62 -19.04 0.50 -12.57
N GLY A 63 -18.95 1.13 -11.40
CA GLY A 63 -20.06 1.21 -10.44
C GLY A 63 -19.68 1.89 -9.12
N GLN A 64 -20.65 1.95 -8.20
CA GLN A 64 -20.41 2.44 -6.83
C GLN A 64 -19.57 1.43 -6.05
N SER A 65 -18.46 1.90 -5.51
CA SER A 65 -17.64 1.16 -4.55
C SER A 65 -18.03 1.59 -3.14
N GLY A 66 -18.11 0.67 -2.18
CA GLY A 66 -18.39 0.97 -0.76
C GLY A 66 -17.25 1.69 -0.04
N GLY A 67 -16.39 2.40 -0.78
CA GLY A 67 -15.11 2.94 -0.33
C GLY A 67 -13.98 2.64 -1.30
N TRP A 68 -12.78 3.15 -1.02
CA TRP A 68 -11.58 2.87 -1.81
C TRP A 68 -10.32 3.01 -0.97
N PHE A 69 -9.25 2.35 -1.42
CA PHE A 69 -7.91 2.42 -0.83
C PHE A 69 -6.99 3.24 -1.76
N GLY A 70 -6.22 4.16 -1.18
CA GLY A 70 -5.33 5.08 -1.91
C GLY A 70 -6.07 6.06 -2.82
N GLY A 71 -5.36 6.76 -3.69
CA GLY A 71 -5.99 7.75 -4.59
C GLY A 71 -6.41 9.04 -3.87
N ALA A 72 -7.45 9.70 -4.38
CA ALA A 72 -7.93 10.96 -3.83
C ALA A 72 -9.04 10.75 -2.80
N PRO A 73 -8.99 11.40 -1.63
CA PRO A 73 -10.06 11.44 -0.65
C PRO A 73 -11.29 12.20 -1.18
N CYS A 74 -12.47 11.95 -0.62
CA CYS A 74 -13.62 12.83 -0.79
C CYS A 74 -13.84 13.62 0.50
N LEU A 75 -13.24 14.81 0.56
CA LEU A 75 -13.43 15.76 1.65
C LEU A 75 -14.32 16.93 1.19
N PRO A 76 -15.14 17.49 2.08
CA PRO A 76 -15.79 18.77 1.85
C PRO A 76 -14.78 19.90 1.60
N ASP A 77 -15.15 20.88 0.77
CA ASP A 77 -14.27 21.99 0.37
C ASP A 77 -13.83 22.87 1.55
N ASP A 78 -14.59 22.88 2.64
CA ASP A 78 -14.32 23.65 3.85
C ASP A 78 -13.44 22.93 4.88
N VAL A 79 -13.01 21.70 4.58
CA VAL A 79 -12.19 20.89 5.49
C VAL A 79 -10.72 20.88 5.03
N ALA A 80 -9.84 21.40 5.89
CA ALA A 80 -8.41 21.35 5.67
C ALA A 80 -7.87 19.92 5.71
N TRP A 81 -6.83 19.64 4.90
CA TRP A 81 -6.16 18.36 4.90
C TRP A 81 -5.45 18.11 6.24
N PRO A 82 -5.52 16.91 6.83
CA PRO A 82 -4.91 16.65 8.13
C PRO A 82 -3.38 16.63 8.05
N GLU A 83 -2.75 17.21 9.07
CA GLU A 83 -1.30 17.32 9.20
C GLU A 83 -0.84 16.88 10.59
N ILE A 84 0.37 16.32 10.70
CA ILE A 84 1.06 16.09 11.98
C ILE A 84 2.42 16.81 11.90
N ALA A 85 2.67 17.72 12.84
CA ALA A 85 3.88 18.54 12.88
C ALA A 85 4.15 19.34 11.58
N GLY A 86 3.07 19.79 10.91
CA GLY A 86 3.15 20.55 9.64
C GLY A 86 3.35 19.67 8.40
N GLU A 87 3.40 18.35 8.56
CA GLU A 87 3.50 17.41 7.45
C GLU A 87 2.12 16.83 7.11
N PRO A 88 1.68 16.93 5.84
CA PRO A 88 0.40 16.39 5.41
C PRO A 88 0.39 14.87 5.49
N LEU A 89 -0.68 14.34 6.09
CA LEU A 89 -0.86 12.89 6.18
C LEU A 89 -1.13 12.27 4.82
N ARG A 90 -0.83 10.97 4.70
CA ARG A 90 -1.14 10.19 3.50
C ARG A 90 -2.54 9.60 3.63
N PHE A 91 -3.35 9.79 2.59
CA PHE A 91 -4.62 9.10 2.47
C PHE A 91 -4.40 7.58 2.33
N VAL A 92 -5.01 6.81 3.24
CA VAL A 92 -4.94 5.35 3.20
C VAL A 92 -6.20 4.77 2.57
N CYS A 93 -7.38 5.13 3.08
CA CYS A 93 -8.66 4.69 2.55
C CYS A 93 -9.82 5.55 3.06
N GLN A 94 -10.96 5.41 2.38
CA GLN A 94 -12.26 5.92 2.80
C GLN A 94 -13.27 4.78 2.65
N ILE A 95 -14.17 4.62 3.63
CA ILE A 95 -15.19 3.58 3.65
C ILE A 95 -16.55 4.26 3.77
N ASP A 96 -17.47 3.95 2.85
CA ASP A 96 -18.86 4.38 2.95
C ASP A 96 -19.63 3.39 3.83
N LEU A 97 -19.97 3.81 5.05
CA LEU A 97 -20.68 2.98 6.00
C LEU A 97 -22.12 2.65 5.57
N SER A 98 -22.72 3.46 4.70
CA SER A 98 -24.07 3.19 4.17
C SER A 98 -24.09 2.01 3.19
N ALA A 99 -22.93 1.66 2.63
CA ALA A 99 -22.75 0.53 1.74
C ALA A 99 -22.39 -0.78 2.46
N LEU A 100 -22.21 -0.75 3.80
CA LEU A 100 -21.85 -1.93 4.59
C LEU A 100 -23.11 -2.67 5.10
N PRO A 101 -23.02 -4.00 5.31
CA PRO A 101 -24.06 -4.75 6.00
C PRO A 101 -24.40 -4.16 7.38
N GLN A 102 -25.69 -4.16 7.74
CA GLN A 102 -26.22 -3.70 9.03
C GLN A 102 -26.34 -4.84 10.03
#